data_AF-A0AAW1MZR0-F1
#
_entry.id   AF-A0AAW1MZR0-F1
#
_cell.length_a   1.000
_cell.length_b   1.000
_cell.length_c   1.000
_cell.angle_alpha   90.00
_cell.angle_beta   90.00
_cell.angle_gamma   90.00
#
_symmetry.space_group_name_H-M   'P 1'
#
loop_
_entity.id
_entity.type
_entity.pdbx_description
1 polymer ?
#
loop_
_entity_poly.entity_id
_entity_poly.type
_entity_poly.pdbx_seq_one_letter_code
_entity_poly.pdbx_strand_id
1 'polypeptide(L)'
;MGELLLWDMTRCSRPIQNKLMYTEGGGEVKFSPGTELIAILNKLENSMKVVHVQTQRERLSVKLTLPSNLTWHLRIPMICVSEGDKLHFWKVVTK
;
A
#
# COMPACT_ATOMS: atom_id res chain seq x y z
N MET A 1 -11.34 -4.48 8.31
CA MET A 1 -10.69 -5.51 7.48
C MET A 1 -10.60 -5.06 6.03
N GLY A 2 -9.44 -5.24 5.40
CA GLY A 2 -9.28 -5.03 3.96
C GLY A 2 -8.48 -6.17 3.34
N GLU A 3 -8.99 -6.70 2.24
CA GLU A 3 -8.39 -7.78 1.47
C GLU A 3 -7.99 -7.30 0.07
N LEU A 4 -6.88 -7.80 -0.43
CA LEU A 4 -6.45 -7.66 -1.81
C LEU A 4 -6.83 -8.91 -2.59
N LEU A 5 -7.68 -8.73 -3.59
CA LEU A 5 -8.03 -9.76 -4.56
C LEU A 5 -7.36 -9.43 -5.89
N LEU A 6 -6.56 -10.36 -6.42
CA LEU A 6 -5.99 -10.26 -7.76
C LEU A 6 -6.75 -11.20 -8.69
N TRP A 7 -7.21 -10.68 -9.82
CA TRP A 7 -7.95 -11.43 -10.83
C TRP A 7 -7.17 -11.45 -12.13
N ASP A 8 -7.16 -12.61 -12.78
CA ASP A 8 -6.76 -12.73 -14.17
C ASP A 8 -7.99 -12.53 -15.05
N MET A 9 -7.99 -11.46 -15.85
CA MET A 9 -9.12 -11.09 -16.68
C MET A 9 -9.35 -12.05 -17.88
N THR A 10 -8.41 -12.96 -18.14
CA THR A 10 -8.60 -14.04 -19.11
C THR A 10 -9.31 -15.26 -18.50
N ARG A 11 -9.34 -15.35 -17.16
CA ARG A 11 -9.89 -16.48 -16.40
C ARG A 11 -10.65 -16.00 -15.14
N CYS A 12 -11.68 -15.17 -15.35
CA CYS A 12 -12.41 -14.44 -14.31
C CYS A 12 -13.36 -15.27 -13.41
N SER A 13 -13.26 -16.60 -13.35
CA SER A 13 -14.19 -17.38 -12.53
C SER A 13 -13.86 -17.34 -11.03
N ARG A 14 -12.60 -17.05 -10.68
CA ARG A 14 -12.14 -16.89 -9.30
C ARG A 14 -10.88 -16.00 -9.25
N PRO A 15 -10.60 -15.32 -8.12
CA PRO A 15 -9.35 -14.60 -7.96
C PRO A 15 -8.17 -15.59 -8.00
N ILE A 16 -7.07 -15.16 -8.62
CA ILE A 16 -5.80 -15.90 -8.62
C ILE A 16 -5.06 -15.74 -7.29
N GLN A 17 -5.40 -14.71 -6.52
CA GLN A 17 -4.82 -14.45 -5.21
C GLN A 17 -5.81 -13.71 -4.31
N ASN A 18 -5.85 -14.11 -3.04
CA ASN A 18 -6.47 -13.36 -1.96
C ASN A 18 -5.41 -13.16 -0.85
N LYS A 19 -5.23 -11.91 -0.39
CA LYS A 19 -4.39 -11.60 0.75
C LYS A 19 -5.07 -10.60 1.68
N LEU A 20 -5.09 -10.94 2.97
CA LEU A 20 -5.45 -10.02 4.03
C LEU A 20 -4.39 -8.91 4.19
N MET A 21 -4.80 -7.65 4.03
CA MET A 21 -3.90 -6.50 4.08
C MET A 21 -3.87 -5.86 5.47
N TYR A 22 -5.03 -5.77 6.11
CA TYR A 22 -5.20 -5.31 7.49
C TYR A 22 -6.49 -5.90 8.09
N THR A 23 -6.45 -6.20 9.38
CA THR A 23 -7.52 -6.89 10.12
C THR A 23 -8.63 -5.93 10.57
N GLU A 24 -8.27 -4.73 11.03
CA GLU A 24 -9.20 -3.82 11.71
C GLU A 24 -9.68 -2.65 10.85
N GLY A 25 -10.36 -1.66 11.44
CA GLY A 25 -10.74 -0.42 10.77
C GLY A 25 -9.54 0.50 10.53
N GLY A 26 -9.71 1.60 9.79
CA GLY A 26 -8.66 2.63 9.66
C GLY A 26 -7.49 2.30 8.71
N GLY A 27 -7.59 1.22 7.94
CA GLY A 27 -6.67 0.94 6.84
C GLY A 27 -7.02 1.75 5.59
N GLU A 28 -6.07 2.52 5.06
CA GLU A 28 -6.13 3.15 3.75
C GLU A 28 -5.19 2.42 2.79
N VAL A 29 -5.65 2.15 1.57
CA VAL A 29 -4.87 1.40 0.57
C VAL A 29 -4.85 2.17 -0.73
N LYS A 30 -3.66 2.31 -1.35
CA LYS A 30 -3.51 2.94 -2.67
C LYS A 30 -2.55 2.17 -3.56
N PHE A 31 -3.00 1.91 -4.78
CA PHE A 31 -2.16 1.38 -5.85
C PHE A 31 -1.24 2.47 -6.41
N SER A 32 -0.01 2.08 -6.70
CA SER A 32 0.95 2.97 -7.36
C SER A 32 0.54 3.19 -8.82
N PRO A 33 0.55 4.44 -9.31
CA PRO A 33 0.40 4.70 -10.73
C PRO A 33 1.57 4.11 -11.53
N GLY A 34 1.27 3.16 -12.42
CA GLY A 34 2.26 2.63 -13.37
C GLY A 34 3.25 1.61 -12.81
N THR A 35 3.06 1.11 -11.59
CA THR A 35 3.85 0.00 -11.06
C THR A 35 2.95 -1.05 -10.39
N GLU A 36 3.49 -2.23 -10.14
CA GLU A 36 2.78 -3.32 -9.46
C GLU A 36 2.91 -3.23 -7.93
N LEU A 37 2.90 -2.02 -7.39
CA LEU A 37 3.02 -1.76 -5.95
C LEU A 37 1.70 -1.29 -5.36
N ILE A 38 1.47 -1.68 -4.12
CA ILE A 38 0.34 -1.24 -3.30
C ILE A 38 0.87 -0.78 -1.96
N ALA A 39 0.39 0.38 -1.51
CA ALA A 39 0.71 0.93 -0.22
C ALA A 39 -0.49 0.82 0.71
N ILE A 40 -0.20 0.50 1.97
CA ILE A 40 -1.18 0.20 3.00
C ILE A 40 -0.78 1.05 4.21
N LEU A 41 -1.65 1.99 4.57
CA LEU A 41 -1.51 2.81 5.77
C LEU A 41 -2.48 2.29 6.82
N ASN A 42 -1.96 1.77 7.91
CA ASN A 42 -2.75 1.33 9.06
C ASN A 42 -2.69 2.42 10.15
N LYS A 43 -3.80 3.16 10.31
CA LYS A 43 -3.89 4.25 11.29
C LYS A 43 -4.03 3.77 12.74
N LEU A 44 -4.46 2.52 12.96
CA LEU A 44 -4.55 1.96 14.32
C LEU A 44 -3.18 1.47 14.81
N GLU A 45 -2.40 0.85 13.91
CA GLU A 45 -1.05 0.39 14.22
C GLU A 45 0.03 1.46 14.01
N ASN A 46 -0.38 2.66 13.58
CA ASN A 46 0.46 3.76 13.13
C ASN A 46 1.62 3.26 12.23
N SER A 47 1.28 2.53 11.17
CA SER A 47 2.27 1.91 10.29
C SER A 47 1.90 2.10 8.83
N MET A 48 2.93 2.21 7.98
CA MET A 48 2.78 2.16 6.54
C MET A 48 3.66 1.04 6.00
N LYS A 49 3.10 0.23 5.10
CA LYS A 49 3.85 -0.77 4.34
C LYS A 49 3.56 -0.64 2.86
N VAL A 50 4.55 -0.96 2.04
CA VAL A 50 4.45 -1.04 0.58
C VAL A 50 4.84 -2.44 0.15
N VAL A 51 3.99 -3.10 -0.61
CA VAL A 51 4.21 -4.46 -1.08
C VAL A 51 3.99 -4.55 -2.58
N HIS A 52 4.64 -5.53 -3.21
CA HIS A 52 4.36 -5.89 -4.59
C HIS A 52 3.05 -6.68 -4.70
N VAL A 53 2.18 -6.34 -5.65
CA VAL A 53 0.83 -6.89 -5.78
C VAL A 53 0.84 -8.38 -6.07
N GLN A 54 1.66 -8.84 -7.02
CA GLN A 54 1.73 -10.27 -7.36
C GLN A 54 2.60 -11.06 -6.37
N THR A 55 3.88 -10.70 -6.23
CA THR A 55 4.84 -11.46 -5.40
C THR A 55 4.64 -11.27 -3.90
N GLN A 56 3.88 -10.27 -3.47
CA GLN A 56 3.63 -9.94 -2.06
C GLN A 56 4.87 -9.58 -1.25
N ARG A 57 5.99 -9.37 -1.93
CA ARG A 57 7.25 -8.95 -1.32
C ARG A 57 7.11 -7.53 -0.79
N GLU A 58 7.44 -7.34 0.47
CA GLU A 58 7.53 -6.02 1.09
C GLU A 58 8.72 -5.23 0.51
N ARG A 59 8.47 -3.97 0.18
CA ARG A 59 9.45 -3.03 -0.38
C ARG A 59 9.80 -1.92 0.60
N LEU A 60 8.88 -1.59 1.51
CA LEU A 60 9.04 -0.57 2.54
C LEU A 60 8.11 -0.89 3.70
N SER A 61 8.58 -0.71 4.92
CA SER A 61 7.77 -0.72 6.13
C SER A 61 8.29 0.34 7.09
N VAL A 62 7.37 1.17 7.58
CA VAL A 62 7.69 2.34 8.40
C VAL A 62 6.69 2.46 9.52
N LYS A 63 7.19 2.77 10.72
CA LYS A 63 6.38 3.18 11.87
C LYS A 63 6.23 4.69 11.87
N LEU A 64 5.01 5.12 12.15
CA LEU A 64 4.56 6.49 12.24
C LEU A 64 3.95 6.69 13.63
N THR A 65 3.63 7.91 13.96
CA THR A 65 3.02 8.36 15.22
C THR A 65 1.53 8.63 15.06
N LEU A 66 1.15 9.42 14.05
CA LEU A 66 -0.24 9.80 13.80
C LEU A 66 -0.49 10.08 12.31
N PRO A 67 -0.45 9.03 11.46
CA PRO A 67 -0.60 9.22 10.03
C PRO A 67 -2.05 9.53 9.62
N SER A 68 -2.21 10.41 8.63
CA SER A 68 -3.53 10.85 8.18
C SER A 68 -3.84 10.51 6.73
N ASN A 69 -3.03 10.92 5.76
CA ASN A 69 -3.29 10.69 4.33
C ASN A 69 -2.12 9.98 3.67
N LEU A 70 -2.45 9.10 2.72
CA LEU A 70 -1.49 8.38 1.89
C LEU A 70 -1.65 8.82 0.43
N THR A 71 -0.56 9.10 -0.29
CA THR A 71 -0.63 9.29 -1.74
C THR A 71 0.65 8.89 -2.45
N TRP A 72 0.50 8.46 -3.70
CA TRP A 72 1.62 8.18 -4.59
C TRP A 72 1.93 9.40 -5.45
N HIS A 73 3.21 9.59 -5.73
CA HIS A 73 3.59 10.46 -6.83
C HIS A 73 3.18 9.82 -8.17
N LEU A 74 2.72 10.63 -9.13
CA LEU A 74 2.11 10.13 -10.37
C LEU A 74 3.10 9.45 -11.34
N ARG A 75 4.36 9.91 -11.36
CA ARG A 75 5.34 9.51 -12.39
C ARG A 75 6.57 8.75 -11.89
N ILE A 76 6.83 8.78 -10.59
CA ILE A 76 8.04 8.17 -10.00
C ILE A 76 7.62 7.34 -8.79
N PRO A 77 8.37 6.27 -8.45
CA PRO A 77 8.01 5.36 -7.37
C PRO A 77 8.33 6.01 -6.01
N MET A 78 7.55 7.02 -5.66
CA MET A 78 7.67 7.79 -4.44
C MET A 78 6.31 7.86 -3.78
N ILE A 79 6.31 7.69 -2.47
CA ILE A 79 5.10 7.73 -1.65
C ILE A 79 5.21 8.83 -0.62
N CYS A 80 4.08 9.48 -0.35
CA CYS A 80 3.94 10.55 0.61
C CYS A 80 2.91 10.16 1.67
N VAL A 81 3.23 10.42 2.94
CA VAL A 81 2.29 10.35 4.06
C VAL A 81 2.32 11.66 4.84
N SER A 82 1.13 12.15 5.20
CA SER A 82 1.00 13.27 6.14
C SER A 82 0.90 12.77 7.58
N GLU A 83 1.63 13.42 8.48
CA GLU A 83 1.68 13.13 9.91
C GLU A 83 1.74 14.46 10.68
N GLY A 84 0.63 14.85 11.34
CA GLY A 84 0.54 16.13 12.02
C GLY A 84 0.88 17.31 11.10
N ASP A 85 1.98 18.00 11.41
CA ASP A 85 2.53 19.13 10.67
C ASP A 85 3.63 18.74 9.65
N LYS A 86 3.90 17.45 9.49
CA LYS A 86 4.97 16.91 8.63
C LYS A 86 4.42 16.16 7.43
N LEU A 87 5.20 16.23 6.35
CA LEU A 87 5.07 15.35 5.19
C LEU A 87 6.30 14.48 5.10
N HIS A 88 6.09 13.17 5.03
CA HIS A 88 7.15 12.20 4.86
C HIS A 88 7.14 11.67 3.45
N PHE A 89 8.31 11.63 2.81
CA PHE A 89 8.48 11.13 1.45
C PHE A 89 9.46 9.97 1.46
N TRP A 90 9.10 8.88 0.79
CA TRP A 90 10.00 7.75 0.58
C TRP A 90 10.05 7.38 -0.88
N LYS A 91 11.27 7.24 -1.40
CA LYS A 91 11.50 6.58 -2.68
C LYS A 91 11.41 5.07 -2.46
N VAL A 92 10.51 4.41 -3.17
CA VAL A 92 10.33 2.96 -3.12
C VAL A 92 11.17 2.33 -4.22
N VAL A 93 12.08 1.43 -3.84
CA VAL A 93 12.91 0.71 -4.81
C VAL A 93 12.07 -0.35 -5.49
N THR A 94 11.96 -0.28 -6.82
CA THR A 94 11.14 -1.17 -7.64
C THR A 94 11.88 -2.44 -8.10
N LYS A 95 13.22 -2.51 -7.95
CA LYS A 95 14.03 -3.69 -8.29
C LYS A 95 13.78 -4.83 -7.31
#